data_AF-A0A7S4SLX1-F1
#
_entry.id   AF-A0A7S4SLX1-F1
#
_cell.length_a   1.000
_cell.length_b   1.000
_cell.length_c   1.000
_cell.angle_alpha   90.00
_cell.angle_beta   90.00
_cell.angle_gamma   90.00
#
_symmetry.space_group_name_H-M   'P 1'
#
loop_
_entity.id
_entity.type
_entity.pdbx_description
1 polymer ?
#
loop_
_entity_poly.entity_id
_entity_poly.type
_entity_poly.pdbx_seq_one_letter_code
_entity_poly.pdbx_strand_id
1 'polypeptide(L)'
;DTLEIAWNEHFEELCAFKAENGHCNVSQYDKQNKSLGQWVNAQRVSYKKSSLKSDHIQQLNSIGVIWDLLEHAWNTNFEELCAFKAENGHFIISTLYDEHKS
;
A
#
# COMPACT_ATOMS: atom_id res chain seq x y z
N ASP A 1 -18.27 12.69 23.07
CA ASP A 1 -18.19 11.30 22.59
C ASP A 1 -16.71 10.92 22.59
N THR A 2 -16.28 10.07 23.52
CA THR A 2 -14.84 9.81 23.80
C THR A 2 -14.18 8.97 22.69
N LEU A 3 -14.97 8.17 21.98
CA LEU A 3 -14.47 7.33 20.88
C LEU A 3 -14.07 8.17 19.66
N GLU A 4 -14.83 9.23 19.38
CA GLU A 4 -14.54 10.15 18.28
C GLU A 4 -13.30 11.00 18.55
N ILE A 5 -13.06 11.37 19.82
CA ILE A 5 -11.85 12.09 20.22
C ILE A 5 -10.61 11.22 19.96
N ALA A 6 -10.61 9.97 20.46
CA ALA A 6 -9.49 9.05 20.25
C ALA A 6 -9.25 8.73 18.77
N TRP A 7 -10.32 8.68 17.97
CA TRP A 7 -10.22 8.55 16.52
C TRP A 7 -9.48 9.74 15.89
N ASN A 8 -9.92 10.96 16.22
CA ASN A 8 -9.34 12.18 15.66
C ASN A 8 -7.87 12.35 16.05
N GLU A 9 -7.50 12.04 17.30
CA GLU A 9 -6.10 12.08 17.76
C GLU A 9 -5.19 11.18 16.91
N HIS A 10 -5.58 9.93 16.70
CA HIS A 10 -4.79 9.02 15.85
C HIS A 10 -4.82 9.39 14.37
N PHE A 11 -5.93 9.94 13.88
CA PHE A 11 -6.01 10.41 12.51
C PHE A 11 -5.07 11.60 12.25
N GLU A 12 -4.99 12.54 13.19
CA GLU A 12 -4.04 13.66 13.16
C GLU A 12 -2.59 13.16 13.25
N GLU A 13 -2.30 12.18 14.13
CA GLU A 13 -0.99 11.54 14.23
C GLU A 13 -0.57 10.89 12.90
N LEU A 14 -1.50 10.22 12.21
CA LEU A 14 -1.25 9.65 10.89
C LEU A 14 -1.01 10.71 9.82
N CYS A 15 -1.71 11.84 9.89
CA CYS A 15 -1.50 12.97 8.99
C CYS A 15 -0.10 13.56 9.17
N ALA A 16 0.35 13.74 10.42
CA ALA A 16 1.70 14.19 10.74
C ALA A 16 2.75 13.20 10.23
N PHE A 17 2.56 11.90 10.50
CA PHE A 17 3.44 10.84 9.99
C PHE A 17 3.56 10.89 8.46
N LYS A 18 2.43 11.06 7.75
CA LYS A 18 2.42 11.19 6.29
C LYS A 18 3.19 12.43 5.82
N ALA A 19 3.03 13.56 6.50
CA ALA A 19 3.74 14.79 6.13
C ALA A 19 5.28 14.61 6.25
N GLU A 20 5.73 13.84 7.25
CA GLU A 20 7.16 13.57 7.47
C GLU A 20 7.73 12.48 6.55
N ASN A 21 6.98 11.41 6.29
CA ASN A 21 7.47 10.21 5.61
C ASN A 21 7.01 10.09 4.14
N GLY A 22 6.04 10.90 3.72
CA GLY A 22 5.42 10.86 2.40
C GLY A 22 4.39 9.74 2.20
N HIS A 23 4.18 8.86 3.19
CA HIS A 23 3.24 7.74 3.10
C HIS A 23 2.53 7.45 4.43
N CYS A 24 1.39 6.76 4.38
CA CYS A 24 0.66 6.30 5.58
C CYS A 24 1.01 4.87 6.02
N ASN A 25 2.05 4.26 5.44
CA ASN A 25 2.43 2.88 5.76
C ASN A 25 3.27 2.79 7.04
N VAL A 26 2.60 2.80 8.20
CA VAL A 26 3.25 2.67 9.51
C VAL A 26 3.36 1.20 9.90
N SER A 27 4.57 0.74 10.22
CA SER A 27 4.80 -0.63 10.68
C SER A 27 4.35 -0.81 12.13
N GLN A 28 3.57 -1.86 12.42
CA GLN A 28 3.19 -2.22 13.80
C GLN A 28 4.36 -2.69 14.67
N TYR A 29 5.54 -2.92 14.07
CA TYR A 29 6.76 -3.34 14.75
C TYR A 29 7.77 -2.19 14.92
N ASP A 30 7.46 -1.00 14.39
CA ASP A 30 8.24 0.20 14.68
C ASP A 30 8.18 0.48 16.19
N LYS A 31 9.34 0.71 16.82
CA LYS A 31 9.42 1.00 18.25
C LYS A 31 8.94 2.41 18.59
N GLN A 32 9.13 3.36 17.68
CA GLN A 32 8.74 4.75 17.87
C GLN A 32 7.25 4.94 17.57
N ASN A 33 6.79 4.39 16.45
CA ASN A 33 5.41 4.56 15.96
C ASN A 33 4.52 3.34 16.21
N LYS A 34 4.83 2.54 17.25
CA LYS A 34 4.15 1.26 17.50
C LYS A 34 2.64 1.40 17.62
N SER A 35 2.20 2.40 18.39
CA SER A 35 0.78 2.65 18.67
C SER A 35 0.04 3.00 17.38
N LEU A 36 0.55 3.95 16.62
CA LEU A 36 0.01 4.35 15.33
C LEU A 36 -0.01 3.18 14.33
N GLY A 37 1.07 2.39 14.24
CA GLY A 37 1.14 1.23 13.36
C GLY A 37 0.10 0.15 13.70
N GLN A 38 -0.12 -0.11 14.99
CA GLN A 38 -1.18 -1.00 15.46
C GLN A 38 -2.57 -0.45 15.13
N TRP A 39 -2.77 0.86 15.30
CA TRP A 39 -4.04 1.52 14.99
C TRP A 39 -4.35 1.44 13.49
N VAL A 40 -3.41 1.76 12.60
CA VAL A 40 -3.58 1.64 11.15
C VAL A 40 -3.91 0.19 10.76
N ASN A 41 -3.22 -0.79 11.34
CA ASN A 41 -3.51 -2.19 11.08
C ASN A 41 -4.92 -2.59 11.54
N ALA A 42 -5.38 -2.11 12.70
CA ALA A 42 -6.74 -2.34 13.17
C ALA A 42 -7.80 -1.77 12.22
N GLN A 43 -7.53 -0.61 11.59
CA GLN A 43 -8.43 -0.04 10.59
C GLN A 43 -8.48 -0.88 9.32
N ARG A 44 -7.34 -1.38 8.84
CA ARG A 44 -7.28 -2.32 7.70
C ARG A 44 -8.07 -3.60 7.97
N VAL A 45 -7.95 -4.17 9.18
CA VAL A 45 -8.72 -5.36 9.59
C VAL A 45 -10.22 -5.05 9.63
N SER A 46 -10.62 -3.91 10.19
CA SER A 46 -12.03 -3.50 10.26
C SER A 46 -12.62 -3.23 8.88
N TYR A 47 -11.83 -2.64 7.97
CA TYR A 47 -12.21 -2.43 6.57
C TYR A 47 -12.45 -3.77 5.86
N LYS A 48 -11.53 -4.73 5.97
CA LYS A 48 -11.68 -6.08 5.38
C LYS A 48 -12.90 -6.83 5.94
N LYS A 49 -13.29 -6.55 7.19
CA LYS A 49 -14.50 -7.09 7.82
C LYS A 49 -15.78 -6.30 7.52
N SER A 50 -15.71 -5.23 6.71
CA SER A 50 -16.82 -4.32 6.44
C SER A 50 -17.47 -3.74 7.71
N SER A 51 -16.70 -3.60 8.79
CA SER A 51 -17.17 -3.08 10.09
C SER A 51 -16.67 -1.67 10.41
N LEU A 52 -15.85 -1.08 9.53
CA LEU A 52 -15.37 0.29 9.67
C LEU A 52 -16.45 1.27 9.19
N LYS A 53 -16.66 2.36 9.94
CA LYS A 53 -17.64 3.41 9.58
C LYS A 53 -17.27 4.03 8.22
N SER A 54 -18.29 4.41 7.44
CA SER A 54 -18.10 5.07 6.14
C SER A 54 -17.27 6.35 6.24
N ASP A 55 -17.53 7.19 7.24
CA ASP A 55 -16.84 8.47 7.42
C ASP A 55 -15.34 8.26 7.69
N HIS A 56 -15.01 7.25 8.49
CA HIS A 56 -13.64 6.86 8.79
C HIS A 56 -12.91 6.32 7.54
N ILE A 57 -13.61 5.57 6.70
CA ILE A 57 -13.09 5.10 5.41
C ILE A 57 -12.79 6.30 4.50
N GLN A 58 -13.71 7.27 4.40
CA GLN A 58 -13.52 8.47 3.60
C GLN A 58 -12.31 9.30 4.07
N GLN A 59 -12.16 9.48 5.39
CA GLN A 59 -11.01 10.16 5.97
C GLN A 59 -9.69 9.45 5.63
N LEU A 60 -9.59 8.14 5.86
CA LEU A 60 -8.38 7.38 5.55
C LEU A 60 -8.06 7.34 4.04
N ASN A 61 -9.08 7.27 3.19
CA ASN A 61 -8.91 7.38 1.74
C ASN A 61 -8.39 8.75 1.31
N SER A 62 -8.86 9.84 1.95
CA SER A 62 -8.45 11.21 1.62
C SER A 62 -6.95 11.45 1.80
N ILE A 63 -6.33 10.71 2.72
CA ILE A 63 -4.89 10.77 2.97
C ILE A 63 -4.12 9.62 2.29
N GLY A 64 -4.79 8.76 1.50
CA GLY A 64 -4.12 7.74 0.70
C GLY A 64 -3.67 6.52 1.50
N VAL A 65 -4.42 6.12 2.52
CA VAL A 65 -4.17 4.84 3.19
C VAL A 65 -4.45 3.68 2.24
N ILE A 66 -3.43 2.85 2.05
CA ILE A 66 -3.54 1.60 1.28
C ILE A 66 -4.12 0.52 2.18
N TRP A 67 -5.24 -0.07 1.74
CA TRP A 67 -5.95 -1.13 2.46
C TRP A 67 -5.28 -2.50 2.33
N ASP A 68 -4.74 -2.79 1.14
CA ASP A 68 -3.99 -4.02 0.87
C ASP A 68 -2.60 -3.69 0.33
N LEU A 69 -1.61 -3.84 1.20
CA LEU A 69 -0.21 -3.55 0.88
C LEU A 69 0.38 -4.56 -0.10
N LEU A 70 -0.08 -5.81 -0.08
CA LEU A 70 0.44 -6.84 -0.97
C LEU A 70 -0.06 -6.59 -2.39
N GLU A 71 -1.35 -6.28 -2.52
CA GLU A 71 -1.95 -5.88 -3.80
C GLU A 71 -1.28 -4.62 -4.35
N HIS A 72 -1.06 -3.61 -3.50
CA HIS A 72 -0.40 -2.39 -3.92
C HIS A 72 1.06 -2.64 -4.36
N ALA A 73 1.83 -3.42 -3.59
CA ALA A 73 3.20 -3.78 -3.98
C ALA A 73 3.24 -4.59 -5.28
N TRP A 74 2.29 -5.50 -5.49
CA TRP A 74 2.18 -6.25 -6.74
C TRP A 74 1.86 -5.32 -7.92
N ASN A 75 0.91 -4.39 -7.76
CA ASN A 75 0.56 -3.41 -8.79
C ASN A 75 1.74 -2.50 -9.13
N THR A 76 2.45 -1.95 -8.14
CA THR A 76 3.63 -1.11 -8.36
C THR A 76 4.73 -1.90 -9.10
N ASN A 77 5.07 -3.10 -8.63
CA ASN A 77 6.10 -3.92 -9.28
C ASN A 77 5.68 -4.33 -10.71
N PHE A 78 4.39 -4.59 -10.94
CA PHE A 78 3.85 -4.92 -12.26
C PHE A 78 3.91 -3.72 -13.22
N GLU A 79 3.54 -2.52 -12.75
CA GLU A 79 3.62 -1.28 -13.51
C GLU A 79 5.07 -0.94 -13.88
N GLU A 80 6.01 -1.11 -12.95
CA GLU A 80 7.45 -0.96 -13.21
C GLU A 80 7.96 -1.95 -14.26
N LEU A 81 7.53 -3.22 -14.20
CA LEU A 81 7.87 -4.23 -15.21
C LEU A 81 7.24 -3.92 -16.58
N CYS A 82 6.02 -3.39 -16.61
CA CYS A 82 5.37 -2.94 -17.85
C CYS A 82 6.07 -1.71 -18.44
N ALA A 83 6.48 -0.75 -17.61
CA ALA A 83 7.27 0.41 -18.05
C ALA A 83 8.62 -0.02 -18.63
N PHE A 84 9.32 -0.96 -17.98
CA PHE A 84 10.57 -1.53 -18.48
C PHE A 84 10.41 -2.26 -19.82
N LYS A 85 9.28 -2.96 -20.02
CA LYS A 85 8.94 -3.62 -21.29
C LYS A 85 8.56 -2.64 -22.41
N ALA A 86 8.00 -1.48 -22.07
CA ALA A 86 7.71 -0.42 -23.04
C ALA A 86 8.98 0.30 -23.52
N GLU A 87 10.02 0.39 -22.67
CA GLU A 87 11.32 0.96 -23.04
C GLU A 87 12.25 -0.04 -23.75
N ASN A 88 12.13 -1.35 -23.48
CA ASN A 88 12.98 -2.39 -24.08
C ASN A 88 12.20 -3.28 -25.05
N GLY A 89 11.83 -2.69 -26.19
CA GLY A 89 11.37 -3.44 -27.34
C GLY A 89 12.44 -4.45 -27.80
N HIS A 90 12.01 -5.72 -27.90
CA HIS A 90 12.67 -6.84 -28.59
C HIS A 90 13.58 -7.75 -27.76
N PHE A 91 12.95 -8.72 -27.08
CA PHE A 91 13.63 -9.97 -26.74
C PHE A 91 13.73 -10.79 -28.03
N ILE A 92 14.82 -10.65 -28.81
CA ILE A 92 15.20 -11.70 -29.78
C ILE A 92 15.58 -12.90 -28.94
N ILE A 93 14.61 -13.80 -28.74
CA ILE A 93 14.95 -15.18 -28.45
C ILE A 93 15.57 -15.70 -29.74
N SER A 94 16.89 -15.54 -29.86
CA SER A 94 17.69 -16.32 -30.80
C SER A 94 17.74 -17.72 -30.23
N THR A 95 16.62 -18.45 -30.33
CA THR A 95 16.66 -19.90 -30.34
C THR A 95 17.39 -20.27 -31.62
N LEU A 96 18.70 -20.48 -31.50
CA LEU A 96 19.40 -21.46 -32.32
C LEU A 96 18.71 -22.81 -32.07
N TYR A 97 17.65 -23.06 -32.82
CA TYR A 97 17.19 -24.39 -33.15
C TYR A 97 17.77 -24.69 -34.54
N ASP A 98 19.01 -25.19 -34.56
CA ASP A 98 19.56 -25.85 -35.73
C ASP A 98 18.79 -27.16 -35.95
N GLU A 99 17.68 -27.11 -36.70
CA GLU A 99 17.21 -28.28 -37.43
C GLU A 99 18.07 -28.45 -38.68
N HIS A 100 19.19 -29.17 -38.52
CA HIS A 100 19.86 -29.80 -39.64
C HIS A 100 18.91 -30.80 -40.30
N LYS A 101 18.20 -30.35 -41.34
CA LYS A 101 17.73 -31.21 -42.43
C LYS A 101 18.91 -31.49 -43.36
N SER A 102 19.42 -32.71 -43.33
CA SER A 102 19.91 -33.45 -44.50
C SER A 102 19.89 -34.93 -44.24
#